data_AF-A0A957EAY1-F1
#
_entry.id   AF-A0A957EAY1-F1
#
_cell.length_a   1.000
_cell.length_b   1.000
_cell.length_c   1.000
_cell.angle_alpha   90.00
_cell.angle_beta   90.00
_cell.angle_gamma   90.00
#
_symmetry.space_group_name_H-M   'P 1'
#
loop_
_entity.id
_entity.type
_entity.pdbx_description
1 polymer ?
#
loop_
_entity_poly.entity_id
_entity_poly.type
_entity_poly.pdbx_seq_one_letter_code
_entity_poly.pdbx_strand_id
1 'polypeptide(L)'
;MAPSILPISVEDLYRYQVWYQGPLFIVATLVLTGLLVLLAKMKGQAAGFTVVFARVRLATAVPFALTTMAVELVIAILVLVGVFQPLEILGWLAGEGAWFANAYQLVGVLWIIGLLALTARLTLGVRWWLAIILGVVLAVIYGIPIGLFIR
;
A
#
# COMPACT_ATOMS: atom_id res chain seq x y z
N MET A 1 16.55 -5.95 16.62
CA MET A 1 15.22 -5.37 16.31
C MET A 1 15.16 -4.04 17.05
N ALA A 2 15.12 -2.91 16.34
CA ALA A 2 14.95 -1.62 17.01
C ALA A 2 13.52 -1.55 17.59
N PRO A 3 13.33 -1.06 18.82
CA PRO A 3 12.01 -1.02 19.44
C PRO A 3 11.11 -0.05 18.70
N SER A 4 9.85 -0.43 18.52
CA SER A 4 8.79 0.45 18.06
C SER A 4 8.65 1.63 19.03
N ILE A 5 8.27 2.81 18.52
CA ILE A 5 8.00 3.99 19.37
C ILE A 5 6.75 3.77 20.23
N LEU A 6 5.89 2.81 19.84
CA LEU A 6 4.77 2.29 20.61
C LEU A 6 4.94 0.78 20.74
N PRO A 7 5.26 0.22 21.92
CA PRO A 7 5.36 -1.23 22.11
C PRO A 7 3.96 -1.84 21.98
N ILE A 8 3.56 -2.21 20.76
CA ILE A 8 2.31 -2.90 20.48
C ILE A 8 2.56 -4.38 20.75
N SER A 9 1.79 -4.97 21.66
CA SER A 9 1.83 -6.41 21.90
C SER A 9 1.37 -7.18 20.65
N VAL A 10 1.83 -8.41 20.47
CA VAL A 10 1.38 -9.26 19.35
C VAL A 10 -0.14 -9.48 19.40
N GLU A 11 -0.72 -9.47 20.60
CA GLU A 11 -2.17 -9.59 20.85
C GLU A 11 -2.95 -8.36 20.38
N ASP A 12 -2.36 -7.16 20.46
CA ASP A 12 -2.97 -5.90 20.04
C ASP A 12 -2.77 -5.59 18.55
N LEU A 13 -1.90 -6.33 17.87
CA LEU A 13 -1.50 -6.09 16.48
C LEU A 13 -2.71 -6.16 15.53
N TYR A 14 -3.60 -7.14 15.73
CA TYR A 14 -4.84 -7.29 14.96
C TYR A 14 -5.83 -6.14 15.22
N ARG A 15 -5.94 -5.71 16.49
CA ARG A 15 -6.79 -4.57 16.88
C ARG A 15 -6.28 -3.28 16.25
N TYR A 16 -4.96 -3.07 16.23
CA TYR A 16 -4.34 -1.90 15.64
C TYR A 16 -4.52 -1.87 14.11
N GLN A 17 -4.38 -3.02 13.45
CA GLN A 17 -4.61 -3.16 12.02
C GLN A 17 -6.04 -2.78 11.62
N VAL A 18 -7.05 -3.28 12.34
CA VAL A 18 -8.45 -3.00 12.02
C VAL A 18 -8.84 -1.56 12.36
N TRP A 19 -8.51 -1.09 13.57
CA TRP A 19 -9.04 0.18 14.09
C TRP A 19 -8.20 1.40 13.73
N TYR A 20 -6.94 1.23 13.33
CA TYR A 20 -6.08 2.34 12.93
C TYR A 20 -5.71 2.26 11.44
N GLN A 21 -5.20 1.13 10.94
CA GLN A 21 -4.76 1.07 9.52
C GLN A 21 -5.93 1.19 8.53
N GLY A 22 -7.08 0.55 8.83
CA GLY A 22 -8.28 0.63 7.99
C GLY A 22 -8.78 2.06 7.76
N PRO A 23 -9.08 2.83 8.82
CA PRO A 23 -9.45 4.24 8.69
C PRO A 23 -8.38 5.11 8.03
N LEU A 24 -7.09 4.88 8.34
CA LEU A 24 -5.99 5.60 7.71
C LEU A 24 -5.92 5.37 6.20
N PHE A 25 -6.17 4.14 5.73
CA PHE A 25 -6.25 3.83 4.31
C PHE A 25 -7.33 4.66 3.60
N ILE A 26 -8.52 4.77 4.22
CA ILE A 26 -9.65 5.56 3.69
C ILE A 26 -9.28 7.04 3.65
N VAL A 27 -8.76 7.59 4.75
CA VAL A 27 -8.37 9.00 4.84
C VAL A 27 -7.28 9.33 3.83
N ALA A 28 -6.23 8.51 3.71
CA ALA A 28 -5.17 8.71 2.73
C ALA A 28 -5.71 8.69 1.29
N THR A 29 -6.61 7.75 0.98
CA THR A 29 -7.27 7.66 -0.34
C THR A 29 -8.08 8.93 -0.65
N LEU A 30 -8.83 9.46 0.32
CA LEU A 30 -9.59 10.70 0.18
C LEU A 30 -8.67 11.91 -0.02
N VAL A 31 -7.57 12.00 0.73
CA VAL A 31 -6.57 13.06 0.61
C VAL A 31 -5.94 13.06 -0.79
N LEU A 32 -5.46 11.92 -1.27
CA LEU A 32 -4.89 11.81 -2.61
C LEU A 32 -5.91 12.18 -3.71
N THR A 33 -7.16 11.75 -3.53
CA THR A 33 -8.25 12.09 -4.46
C THR A 33 -8.48 13.59 -4.49
N GLY A 34 -8.60 14.24 -3.33
CA GLY A 34 -8.78 15.68 -3.20
C GLY A 34 -7.64 16.47 -3.85
N LEU A 35 -6.39 16.05 -3.60
CA LEU A 35 -5.21 16.65 -4.21
C LEU A 35 -5.25 16.58 -5.74
N LEU A 36 -5.52 15.40 -6.30
CA LEU A 36 -5.58 15.22 -7.75
C LEU A 36 -6.72 16.01 -8.40
N VAL A 37 -7.89 16.06 -7.77
CA VAL A 37 -9.02 16.88 -8.24
C VAL A 37 -8.67 18.36 -8.19
N LEU A 38 -8.03 18.84 -7.12
CA LEU A 38 -7.60 20.23 -6.98
C LEU A 38 -6.59 20.60 -8.07
N LEU A 39 -5.56 19.77 -8.26
CA LEU A 39 -4.54 19.96 -9.30
C LEU A 39 -5.16 19.96 -10.71
N ALA A 40 -6.14 19.09 -10.97
CA ALA A 40 -6.86 19.07 -12.24
C ALA A 40 -7.63 20.38 -12.46
N LYS A 41 -8.36 20.86 -11.44
CA LYS A 41 -9.08 22.14 -11.49
C LYS A 41 -8.15 23.33 -11.72
N MET A 42 -7.00 23.38 -11.04
CA MET A 42 -5.98 24.42 -11.24
C MET A 42 -5.43 24.43 -12.67
N LYS A 43 -5.44 23.27 -13.34
CA LYS A 43 -5.05 23.14 -14.76
C LYS A 43 -6.21 23.40 -15.73
N GLY A 44 -7.39 23.79 -15.25
CA GLY A 44 -8.59 23.99 -16.08
C GLY A 44 -9.20 22.69 -16.60
N GLN A 45 -8.89 21.54 -15.99
CA GLN A 45 -9.43 20.25 -16.38
C GLN A 45 -10.63 19.86 -15.52
N ALA A 46 -11.65 19.29 -16.17
CA ALA A 46 -12.78 18.68 -15.49
C ALA A 46 -12.36 17.29 -14.95
N ALA A 47 -12.21 17.18 -13.62
CA ALA A 47 -12.00 15.91 -12.93
C ALA A 47 -13.10 15.68 -11.90
N GLY A 48 -13.93 14.66 -12.14
CA GLY A 48 -14.97 14.25 -11.19
C GLY A 48 -14.36 13.49 -10.02
N PHE A 49 -14.73 13.86 -8.79
CA PHE A 49 -14.22 13.24 -7.56
C PHE A 49 -14.38 11.72 -7.57
N THR A 50 -15.56 11.21 -7.94
CA THR A 50 -15.85 9.77 -7.98
C THR A 50 -14.91 8.99 -8.89
N VAL A 51 -14.59 9.54 -10.06
CA VAL A 51 -13.70 8.89 -11.05
C VAL A 51 -12.27 8.87 -10.53
N VAL A 52 -11.79 9.99 -9.98
CA VAL A 52 -10.45 10.08 -9.40
C VAL A 52 -10.35 9.15 -8.17
N PHE A 53 -11.37 9.12 -7.32
CA PHE A 53 -11.44 8.24 -6.15
C PHE A 53 -11.35 6.77 -6.54
N ALA A 54 -12.12 6.35 -7.55
CA ALA A 54 -12.08 4.98 -8.05
C ALA A 54 -10.68 4.60 -8.57
N ARG A 55 -10.02 5.51 -9.31
CA ARG A 55 -8.66 5.30 -9.83
C ARG A 55 -7.64 5.19 -8.70
N VAL A 56 -7.67 6.11 -7.73
CA VAL A 56 -6.76 6.09 -6.57
C VAL A 56 -6.99 4.82 -5.75
N ARG A 57 -8.25 4.45 -5.47
CA ARG A 57 -8.56 3.23 -4.74
C ARG A 57 -8.08 1.97 -5.45
N LEU A 58 -8.23 1.90 -6.77
CA LEU A 58 -7.67 0.79 -7.56
C LEU A 58 -6.14 0.77 -7.46
N ALA A 59 -5.50 1.94 -7.59
CA ALA A 59 -4.06 2.07 -7.52
C ALA A 59 -3.46 1.66 -6.16
N THR A 60 -4.19 1.87 -5.07
CA THR A 60 -3.72 1.55 -3.71
C THR A 60 -4.16 0.17 -3.23
N ALA A 61 -5.38 -0.28 -3.55
CA ALA A 61 -5.93 -1.53 -3.03
C ALA A 61 -5.49 -2.77 -3.84
N VAL A 62 -5.42 -2.67 -5.17
CA VAL A 62 -5.11 -3.84 -6.01
C VAL A 62 -3.71 -4.39 -5.75
N PRO A 63 -2.64 -3.56 -5.68
CA PRO A 63 -1.32 -4.08 -5.35
C PRO A 63 -1.31 -4.77 -4.00
N PHE A 64 -1.90 -4.16 -2.97
CA PHE A 64 -1.95 -4.74 -1.63
C PHE A 64 -2.65 -6.11 -1.61
N ALA A 65 -3.81 -6.21 -2.28
CA ALA A 65 -4.55 -7.46 -2.37
C ALA A 65 -3.74 -8.58 -3.07
N LEU A 66 -3.02 -8.25 -4.15
CA LEU A 66 -2.33 -9.23 -4.98
C LEU A 66 -0.92 -9.58 -4.47
N THR A 67 -0.19 -8.63 -3.88
CA THR A 67 1.19 -8.88 -3.43
C THR A 67 1.26 -9.33 -1.99
N THR A 68 0.43 -8.75 -1.11
CA THR A 68 0.51 -9.03 0.33
C THR A 68 -0.55 -10.06 0.72
N MET A 69 -1.83 -9.74 0.51
CA MET A 69 -2.91 -10.62 1.00
C MET A 69 -2.95 -11.97 0.29
N ALA A 70 -2.74 -12.02 -1.03
CA ALA A 70 -2.73 -13.28 -1.76
C ALA A 70 -1.55 -14.18 -1.36
N VAL A 71 -0.36 -13.59 -1.17
CA VAL A 71 0.83 -14.35 -0.72
C VAL A 71 0.62 -14.87 0.70
N GLU A 72 0.15 -14.03 1.62
CA GLU A 72 -0.16 -14.42 3.00
C GLU A 72 -1.24 -15.49 3.06
N LEU A 73 -2.28 -15.38 2.22
CA LEU A 73 -3.33 -16.40 2.12
C LEU A 73 -2.78 -17.74 1.65
N VAL A 74 -1.92 -17.76 0.62
CA VAL A 74 -1.29 -18.99 0.14
C VAL A 74 -0.44 -19.62 1.25
N ILE A 75 0.39 -18.83 1.94
CA ILE A 75 1.20 -19.31 3.07
C ILE A 75 0.30 -19.89 4.18
N ALA A 76 -0.77 -19.18 4.54
CA ALA A 76 -1.72 -19.64 5.55
C ALA A 76 -2.38 -20.96 5.16
N ILE A 77 -2.78 -21.13 3.90
CA ILE A 77 -3.36 -22.39 3.40
C ILE A 77 -2.33 -23.53 3.52
N LEU A 78 -1.08 -23.30 3.13
CA LEU A 78 -0.02 -24.31 3.21
C LEU A 78 0.26 -24.75 4.65
N VAL A 79 0.19 -23.82 5.61
CA VAL A 79 0.26 -24.13 7.04
C VAL A 79 -0.95 -24.94 7.50
N LEU A 80 -2.17 -24.53 7.12
CA LEU A 80 -3.41 -25.21 7.53
C LEU A 80 -3.51 -26.65 7.00
N VAL A 81 -2.98 -26.91 5.80
CA VAL A 81 -2.94 -28.26 5.20
C VAL A 81 -1.75 -29.08 5.72
N GLY A 82 -0.89 -28.50 6.57
CA GLY A 82 0.23 -29.20 7.19
C GLY A 82 1.44 -29.42 6.28
N VAL A 83 1.53 -28.67 5.16
CA VAL A 83 2.70 -28.72 4.26
C VAL A 83 3.94 -28.15 4.94
N PHE A 84 3.75 -27.13 5.77
CA PHE A 84 4.82 -26.48 6.53
C PHE A 84 4.43 -26.35 8.00
N GLN A 85 5.39 -26.54 8.90
CA GLN A 85 5.21 -26.20 10.31
C GLN A 85 5.31 -24.68 10.50
N PRO A 86 4.50 -24.05 11.36
CA PRO A 86 4.54 -22.60 11.59
C PRO A 86 5.94 -22.07 11.94
N LEU A 87 6.68 -22.82 12.77
CA LEU A 87 8.05 -22.47 13.18
C LEU A 87 9.06 -22.53 12.03
N GLU A 88 8.87 -23.45 11.07
CA GLU A 88 9.76 -23.58 9.92
C GLU A 88 9.58 -22.41 8.95
N ILE A 89 8.33 -22.02 8.66
CA ILE A 89 8.05 -20.83 7.82
C ILE A 89 8.58 -19.56 8.49
N LEU A 90 8.35 -19.38 9.79
CA LEU A 90 8.84 -18.22 10.51
C LEU A 90 10.38 -18.18 10.53
N GLY A 91 11.01 -19.33 10.76
CA GLY A 91 12.47 -19.45 10.71
C GLY A 91 13.04 -19.15 9.33
N TRP A 92 12.37 -19.63 8.26
CA TRP A 92 12.78 -19.34 6.88
C TRP A 92 12.60 -17.87 6.52
N LEU A 93 11.43 -17.27 6.80
CA LEU A 93 11.16 -15.85 6.54
C LEU A 93 12.09 -14.91 7.32
N ALA A 94 12.55 -15.32 8.51
CA ALA A 94 13.50 -14.56 9.31
C ALA A 94 14.98 -14.83 8.95
N GLY A 95 15.26 -15.92 8.24
CA GLY A 95 16.61 -16.35 7.86
C GLY A 95 16.85 -16.25 6.35
N GLU A 96 17.15 -17.38 5.72
CA GLU A 96 17.53 -17.46 4.31
C GLU A 96 16.41 -17.02 3.34
N GLY A 97 15.16 -17.04 3.78
CA GLY A 97 13.98 -16.60 3.03
C GLY A 97 13.64 -15.12 3.19
N ALA A 98 14.39 -14.34 3.98
CA ALA A 98 14.08 -12.93 4.22
C ALA A 98 14.06 -12.10 2.92
N TRP A 99 14.80 -12.50 1.88
CA TRP A 99 14.74 -11.86 0.57
C TRP A 99 13.36 -11.96 -0.07
N PHE A 100 12.62 -13.04 0.16
CA PHE A 100 11.28 -13.24 -0.40
C PHE A 100 10.31 -12.21 0.17
N ALA A 101 10.33 -12.03 1.50
CA ALA A 101 9.54 -11.01 2.20
C ALA A 101 9.78 -9.60 1.65
N ASN A 102 11.05 -9.26 1.46
CA ASN A 102 11.43 -7.95 0.91
C ASN A 102 11.06 -7.81 -0.58
N ALA A 103 11.20 -8.88 -1.38
CA ALA A 103 10.97 -8.84 -2.81
C ALA A 103 9.51 -8.59 -3.16
N TYR A 104 8.55 -9.33 -2.57
CA TYR A 104 7.14 -9.13 -2.90
C TYR A 104 6.63 -7.76 -2.38
N GLN A 105 7.14 -7.29 -1.23
CA GLN A 105 6.82 -5.95 -0.72
C GLN A 105 7.34 -4.85 -1.67
N LEU A 106 8.58 -5.00 -2.17
CA LEU A 106 9.14 -4.07 -3.14
C LEU A 106 8.33 -4.04 -4.44
N VAL A 107 7.92 -5.21 -4.94
CA VAL A 107 7.01 -5.32 -6.10
C VAL A 107 5.71 -4.58 -5.83
N GLY A 108 5.10 -4.77 -4.64
CA GLY A 108 3.91 -4.03 -4.23
C GLY A 108 4.08 -2.52 -4.25
N VAL A 109 5.20 -2.01 -3.70
CA VAL A 109 5.52 -0.57 -3.70
C VAL A 109 5.70 -0.02 -5.12
N LEU A 110 6.48 -0.70 -5.96
CA LEU A 110 6.69 -0.29 -7.35
C LEU A 110 5.38 -0.28 -8.14
N TRP A 111 4.51 -1.25 -7.87
CA TRP A 111 3.20 -1.34 -8.50
C TRP A 111 2.28 -0.18 -8.08
N ILE A 112 2.23 0.16 -6.78
CA ILE A 112 1.50 1.33 -6.26
C ILE A 112 2.00 2.61 -6.95
N ILE A 113 3.31 2.82 -7.00
CA ILE A 113 3.92 3.99 -7.67
C ILE A 113 3.50 4.05 -9.14
N GLY A 114 3.57 2.92 -9.86
CA GLY A 114 3.19 2.85 -11.27
C GLY A 114 1.71 3.17 -11.51
N LEU A 115 0.80 2.65 -10.69
CA LEU A 115 -0.63 2.91 -10.82
C LEU A 115 -1.02 4.32 -10.37
N LEU A 116 -0.36 4.88 -9.36
CA LEU A 116 -0.53 6.28 -8.98
C LEU A 116 0.00 7.23 -10.05
N ALA A 117 1.12 6.90 -10.69
CA ALA A 117 1.62 7.64 -11.84
C ALA A 117 0.64 7.61 -13.01
N LEU A 118 0.10 6.43 -13.34
CA LEU A 118 -0.96 6.29 -14.35
C LEU A 118 -2.20 7.11 -13.97
N THR A 119 -2.61 7.07 -12.71
CA THR A 119 -3.75 7.85 -12.19
C THR A 119 -3.52 9.34 -12.34
N ALA A 120 -2.33 9.84 -11.99
CA ALA A 120 -1.95 11.24 -12.18
C ALA A 120 -1.94 11.61 -13.68
N ARG A 121 -1.41 10.74 -14.54
CA ARG A 121 -1.38 10.94 -15.99
C ARG A 121 -2.78 11.07 -16.60
N LEU A 122 -3.70 10.18 -16.20
CA LEU A 122 -5.08 10.13 -16.69
C LEU A 122 -5.95 11.24 -16.11
N THR A 123 -5.59 11.77 -14.94
CA THR A 123 -6.37 12.82 -14.26
C THR A 123 -5.90 14.21 -14.64
N LEU A 124 -4.58 14.40 -14.79
CA LEU A 124 -3.96 15.70 -15.02
C LEU A 124 -3.50 15.92 -16.46
N GLY A 125 -3.48 14.89 -17.32
CA GLY A 125 -3.01 15.02 -18.70
C GLY A 125 -1.55 15.54 -18.80
N VAL A 126 -0.69 15.21 -17.84
CA VAL A 126 0.72 15.65 -17.79
C VAL A 126 1.64 14.77 -18.63
N ARG A 127 2.90 15.15 -18.82
CA ARG A 127 3.91 14.27 -19.45
C ARG A 127 4.25 13.09 -18.54
N TRP A 128 4.70 11.97 -19.10
CA TRP A 128 4.98 10.74 -18.35
C TRP A 128 6.02 10.90 -17.24
N TRP A 129 7.11 11.64 -17.48
CA TRP A 129 8.12 11.88 -16.44
C TRP A 129 7.52 12.62 -15.23
N LEU A 130 6.65 13.61 -15.46
CA LEU A 130 5.98 14.35 -14.38
C LEU A 130 4.94 13.47 -13.69
N ALA A 131 4.25 12.61 -14.44
CA ALA A 131 3.33 11.62 -13.87
C ALA A 131 4.06 10.63 -12.94
N ILE A 132 5.27 10.19 -13.31
CA ILE A 132 6.10 9.31 -12.47
C ILE A 132 6.50 10.01 -11.17
N ILE A 133 6.99 11.25 -11.26
CA ILE A 133 7.34 12.05 -10.07
C ILE A 133 6.11 12.20 -9.17
N LEU A 134 4.95 12.55 -9.74
CA LEU A 134 3.70 12.64 -8.99
C LEU A 134 3.29 11.30 -8.39
N GLY A 135 3.46 10.19 -9.10
CA GLY A 135 3.20 8.85 -8.58
C GLY A 135 4.03 8.52 -7.34
N VAL A 136 5.33 8.84 -7.36
CA VAL A 136 6.22 8.70 -6.20
C VAL A 136 5.77 9.59 -5.05
N VAL A 137 5.47 10.86 -5.31
CA VAL A 137 5.01 11.81 -4.27
C VAL A 137 3.69 11.35 -3.65
N LEU A 138 2.72 10.92 -4.46
CA LEU A 138 1.44 10.40 -3.98
C LEU A 138 1.65 9.11 -3.17
N ALA A 139 2.56 8.23 -3.59
CA ALA A 139 2.89 7.02 -2.84
C ALA A 139 3.52 7.34 -1.48
N VAL A 140 4.37 8.37 -1.41
CA VAL A 140 4.94 8.85 -0.15
C VAL A 140 3.85 9.44 0.77
N ILE A 141 2.97 10.29 0.26
CA ILE A 141 1.84 10.85 1.04
C ILE A 141 0.94 9.74 1.57
N TYR A 142 0.69 8.73 0.75
CA TYR A 142 -0.11 7.57 1.12
C TYR A 142 0.60 6.66 2.14
N GLY A 143 1.90 6.44 1.96
CA GLY A 143 2.70 5.53 2.77
C GLY A 143 3.17 6.11 4.10
N ILE A 144 3.34 7.43 4.24
CA ILE A 144 3.82 8.06 5.49
C ILE A 144 2.92 7.75 6.68
N PRO A 145 1.58 7.97 6.63
CA PRO A 145 0.71 7.65 7.74
C PRO A 145 0.83 6.17 8.09
N ILE A 146 0.75 5.29 7.09
CA ILE A 146 0.84 3.83 7.28
C ILE A 146 2.18 3.45 7.94
N GLY A 147 3.30 3.98 7.46
CA GLY A 147 4.63 3.70 8.00
C GLY A 147 4.88 4.24 9.41
N LEU A 148 4.21 5.34 9.79
CA LEU A 148 4.29 5.89 11.16
C LEU A 148 3.55 5.04 12.20
N PHE A 149 2.52 4.29 11.78
CA PHE A 149 1.66 3.51 12.68
C PHE A 149 1.93 1.99 12.64
N ILE A 150 2.81 1.50 11.77
CA ILE A 150 3.10 0.05 11.58
C ILE A 150 4.47 -0.38 12.15
N ARG A 151 5.35 0.56 12.54
CA ARG A 151 6.69 0.24 13.05
C ARG A 151 6.77 0.02 14.55
#